data_AF-A0A9E2HAN1-F1
#
_entry.id   AF-A0A9E2HAN1-F1
#
_cell.length_a   1.000
_cell.length_b   1.000
_cell.length_c   1.000
_cell.angle_alpha   90.00
_cell.angle_beta   90.00
_cell.angle_gamma   90.00
#
_symmetry.space_group_name_H-M   'P 1'
#
loop_
_entity.id
_entity.type
_entity.pdbx_description
1 polymer ?
#
loop_
_entity_poly.entity_id
_entity_poly.type
_entity_poly.pdbx_seq_one_letter_code
_entity_poly.pdbx_strand_id
1 'polypeptide(L)'
;MANRYLMVFLTVCISALLILVSGCQGSSSDQAASNETASLAQNDQPASEAESSSDNSDPEGNARIFFPEIEYDFGTAGRNATLTHVFKVQNKGDAPLKLIKAKGS
;
A
#
# COMPACT_ATOMS: atom_id res chain seq x y z
N MET A 1 -40.86 30.71 11.99
CA MET A 1 -39.38 30.69 12.07
C MET A 1 -38.68 29.77 11.05
N ALA A 2 -39.40 29.03 10.18
CA ALA A 2 -38.77 28.17 9.17
C ALA A 2 -38.09 28.94 8.00
N ASN A 3 -38.59 30.13 7.66
CA ASN A 3 -38.06 30.90 6.53
C ASN A 3 -36.71 31.60 6.79
N ARG A 4 -36.31 31.77 8.05
CA ARG A 4 -34.99 32.33 8.38
C ARG A 4 -33.89 31.28 8.27
N TYR A 5 -34.20 30.02 8.61
CA TYR A 5 -33.29 28.90 8.37
C TYR A 5 -33.20 28.58 6.88
N LEU A 6 -34.32 28.60 6.14
CA LEU A 6 -34.31 28.37 4.68
C LEU A 6 -33.43 29.40 3.94
N MET A 7 -33.48 30.68 4.32
CA MET A 7 -32.60 31.70 3.73
C MET A 7 -31.14 31.56 4.15
N VAL A 8 -30.85 31.17 5.40
CA VAL A 8 -29.48 30.91 5.88
C VAL A 8 -28.87 29.65 5.25
N PHE A 9 -29.66 28.59 5.06
CA PHE A 9 -29.23 27.39 4.34
C PHE A 9 -29.01 27.66 2.85
N LEU A 10 -29.86 28.47 2.21
CA LEU A 10 -29.70 28.87 0.81
C LEU A 10 -28.46 29.74 0.59
N THR A 11 -28.17 30.70 1.49
CA THR A 11 -26.99 31.58 1.38
C THR A 11 -25.68 30.87 1.71
N VAL A 12 -25.68 29.94 2.68
CA VAL A 12 -24.51 29.07 2.95
C VAL A 12 -24.20 28.18 1.74
N CYS A 13 -25.21 27.58 1.10
CA CYS A 13 -25.03 26.75 -0.09
C CYS A 13 -24.50 27.51 -1.32
N ILE A 14 -24.91 28.77 -1.52
CA ILE A 14 -24.45 29.58 -2.66
C ILE A 14 -23.01 30.08 -2.45
N SER A 15 -22.62 30.41 -1.21
CA SER A 15 -21.25 30.85 -0.88
C SER A 15 -20.21 29.73 -0.98
N ALA A 16 -20.61 28.46 -0.84
CA ALA A 16 -19.74 27.30 -1.01
C ALA A 16 -19.47 26.94 -2.49
N LEU A 17 -20.23 27.51 -3.44
CA LEU A 17 -20.12 27.21 -4.87
C LEU A 17 -19.21 28.20 -5.64
N LEU A 18 -18.59 29.18 -4.98
CA LEU A 18 -17.90 30.33 -5.62
C LEU A 18 -16.40 30.46 -5.31
N ILE A 19 -15.73 29.40 -4.82
CA ILE A 19 -14.27 29.40 -4.56
C ILE A 19 -13.51 28.45 -5.50
N LEU A 20 -13.98 28.26 -6.73
CA LEU A 20 -13.32 27.45 -7.75
C LEU A 20 -13.18 28.27 -9.04
N VAL A 21 -12.14 29.09 -9.15
CA VAL A 21 -11.38 29.42 -10.38
C VAL A 21 -10.55 30.70 -10.14
N SER A 22 -9.24 30.53 -9.95
CA SER A 22 -8.19 31.49 -10.40
C SER A 22 -6.80 30.88 -10.17
N GLY A 23 -6.14 30.43 -11.25
CA GLY A 23 -4.67 30.35 -11.29
C GLY A 23 -4.05 29.10 -11.94
N CYS A 24 -4.17 28.95 -13.27
CA CYS A 24 -3.21 28.18 -14.08
C CYS A 24 -2.99 28.89 -15.43
N GLN A 25 -1.84 29.56 -15.61
CA GLN A 25 -1.19 29.68 -16.92
C GLN A 25 0.31 29.92 -16.78
N GLY A 26 1.06 28.83 -16.96
CA GLY A 26 2.51 28.76 -17.06
C GLY A 26 2.84 27.39 -17.64
N SER A 27 3.03 27.34 -18.96
CA SER A 27 3.25 26.12 -19.73
C SER A 27 4.62 25.52 -19.46
N SER A 28 4.64 24.28 -18.92
CA SER A 28 5.54 23.20 -19.31
C SER A 28 5.16 21.92 -18.56
N SER A 29 4.92 20.86 -19.33
CA SER A 29 4.91 19.42 -18.98
C SER A 29 3.82 18.90 -18.01
N ASP A 30 2.75 18.39 -18.63
CA ASP A 30 2.08 17.11 -18.33
C ASP A 30 1.55 16.79 -16.91
N GLN A 31 0.23 16.98 -16.80
CA GLN A 31 -0.80 15.96 -16.46
C GLN A 31 -1.16 15.59 -15.00
N ALA A 32 -2.44 15.86 -14.68
CA ALA A 32 -3.43 15.22 -13.77
C ALA A 32 -3.15 15.16 -12.25
N ALA A 33 -3.95 15.73 -11.34
CA ALA A 33 -5.39 15.58 -11.02
C ALA A 33 -5.79 14.27 -10.28
N SER A 34 -6.61 14.49 -9.24
CA SER A 34 -7.53 13.58 -8.55
C SER A 34 -7.00 12.44 -7.67
N ASN A 35 -7.29 12.64 -6.38
CA ASN A 35 -7.76 11.67 -5.40
C ASN A 35 -8.38 10.40 -6.00
N GLU A 36 -7.71 9.27 -5.79
CA GLU A 36 -8.39 8.01 -5.51
C GLU A 36 -7.67 7.36 -4.34
N THR A 37 -8.47 6.90 -3.39
CA THR A 37 -8.25 5.70 -2.61
C THR A 37 -7.54 4.66 -3.49
N ALA A 38 -6.21 4.66 -3.47
CA ALA A 38 -5.46 3.46 -3.81
C ALA A 38 -5.63 2.58 -2.58
N SER A 39 -6.63 1.72 -2.67
CA SER A 39 -6.64 0.46 -1.98
C SER A 39 -5.21 0.03 -1.70
N LEU A 40 -4.92 -0.38 -0.46
CA LEU A 40 -4.12 -1.58 -0.33
C LEU A 40 -4.89 -2.61 -1.15
N ALA A 41 -4.64 -2.63 -2.47
CA ALA A 41 -4.79 -3.82 -3.26
C ALA A 41 -3.95 -4.78 -2.44
N GLN A 42 -4.65 -5.55 -1.61
CA GLN A 42 -4.19 -6.84 -1.20
C GLN A 42 -3.76 -7.45 -2.52
N ASN A 43 -2.45 -7.43 -2.73
CA ASN A 43 -1.82 -8.33 -3.64
C ASN A 43 -2.01 -9.69 -2.98
N ASP A 44 -3.27 -10.17 -2.98
CA ASP A 44 -3.63 -11.58 -2.90
C ASP A 44 -3.23 -12.20 -4.25
N GLN A 45 -2.01 -11.89 -4.70
CA GLN A 45 -1.27 -12.80 -5.52
C GLN A 45 -0.77 -13.83 -4.52
N PRO A 46 -1.40 -15.03 -4.43
CA PRO A 46 -0.70 -16.16 -3.87
C PRO A 46 0.70 -16.15 -4.49
N ALA A 47 1.73 -16.18 -3.64
CA ALA A 47 3.11 -16.13 -4.04
C ALA A 47 3.28 -16.99 -5.29
N SER A 48 3.37 -16.34 -6.45
CA SER A 48 3.46 -16.99 -7.74
C SER A 48 4.62 -17.95 -7.65
N GLU A 49 4.35 -19.22 -7.92
CA GLU A 49 5.30 -20.33 -7.94
C GLU A 49 6.68 -19.82 -8.32
N ALA A 50 7.64 -19.96 -7.41
CA ALA A 50 9.02 -19.68 -7.71
C ALA A 50 9.44 -20.61 -8.85
N GLU A 51 9.51 -20.08 -10.07
CA GLU A 51 10.10 -20.79 -11.19
C GLU A 51 11.51 -21.19 -10.78
N SER A 52 11.74 -22.49 -10.68
CA SER A 52 13.06 -23.04 -10.40
C SER A 52 13.93 -22.89 -11.63
N SER A 53 14.53 -21.70 -11.77
CA SER A 53 15.75 -21.55 -12.55
C SER A 53 16.83 -22.37 -11.84
N SER A 54 17.14 -23.53 -12.42
CA SER A 54 18.23 -24.41 -11.99
C SER A 54 19.53 -23.86 -12.58
N ASP A 55 20.02 -22.76 -12.03
CA ASP A 55 21.43 -22.41 -12.19
C ASP A 55 22.20 -23.19 -11.11
N ASN A 56 23.00 -24.16 -11.55
CA ASN A 56 23.81 -25.06 -10.71
C ASN A 56 25.22 -24.50 -10.43
N SER A 57 25.41 -23.20 -10.68
CA SER A 57 26.63 -22.51 -10.28
C SER A 57 26.57 -22.26 -8.78
N ASP A 58 27.48 -22.86 -8.01
CA ASP A 58 27.58 -22.59 -6.57
C ASP A 58 27.99 -21.12 -6.41
N PRO A 59 27.14 -20.24 -5.85
CA PRO A 59 27.46 -18.83 -5.77
C PRO A 59 28.62 -18.64 -4.80
N GLU A 60 29.70 -17.98 -5.24
CA GLU A 60 30.75 -17.55 -4.33
C GLU A 60 30.19 -16.52 -3.33
N GLY A 61 30.44 -16.73 -2.04
CA GLY A 61 29.99 -15.87 -0.95
C GLY A 61 28.99 -16.54 0.00
N ASN A 62 28.39 -15.76 0.90
CA ASN A 62 27.44 -16.22 1.91
C ASN A 62 26.17 -15.39 1.85
N ALA A 63 25.04 -16.02 1.53
CA ALA A 63 23.73 -15.38 1.68
C ALA A 63 23.40 -15.22 3.18
N ARG A 64 22.82 -14.07 3.57
CA ARG A 64 22.43 -13.83 4.97
C ARG A 64 21.02 -13.30 5.03
N ILE A 65 20.11 -14.12 5.57
CA ILE A 65 18.73 -13.71 5.78
C ILE A 65 18.62 -12.77 6.98
N PHE A 66 17.88 -11.67 6.82
CA PHE A 66 17.57 -10.73 7.88
C PHE A 66 16.09 -10.35 7.83
N PHE A 67 15.43 -10.47 8.98
CA PHE A 67 14.06 -10.01 9.19
C PHE A 67 14.10 -8.72 10.01
N PRO A 68 13.69 -7.57 9.45
CA PRO A 68 13.62 -6.31 10.19
C PRO A 68 12.63 -6.37 11.36
N GLU A 69 11.64 -7.27 11.26
CA GLU A 69 10.59 -7.50 12.23
C GLU A 69 10.50 -9.00 12.50
N ILE A 70 10.64 -9.38 13.77
CA ILE A 70 10.66 -10.78 14.22
C ILE A 70 9.38 -11.19 14.94
N GLU A 71 8.54 -10.21 15.27
CA GLU A 71 7.30 -10.39 16.01
C GLU A 71 6.27 -9.39 15.50
N TYR A 72 5.02 -9.84 15.36
CA TYR A 72 3.90 -9.00 14.98
C TYR A 72 2.69 -9.34 15.86
N ASP A 73 2.13 -8.32 16.50
CA ASP A 73 0.89 -8.47 17.28
C ASP A 73 -0.32 -8.18 16.38
N PHE A 74 -1.16 -9.19 16.20
CA PHE A 74 -2.41 -9.06 15.47
C PHE A 74 -3.50 -8.32 16.27
N GLY A 75 -3.30 -8.13 17.57
CA GLY A 75 -4.23 -7.47 18.47
C GLY A 75 -5.53 -8.25 18.66
N THR A 76 -6.62 -7.52 18.89
CA THR A 76 -7.95 -8.11 19.06
C THR A 76 -8.55 -8.51 17.72
N ALA A 77 -8.66 -9.82 17.48
CA ALA A 77 -9.33 -10.38 16.31
C ALA A 77 -10.80 -10.74 16.62
N GLY A 78 -11.69 -10.52 15.64
CA GLY A 78 -13.07 -10.99 15.71
C GLY A 78 -13.16 -12.52 15.58
N ARG A 79 -14.27 -13.12 16.04
CA ARG A 79 -14.53 -14.55 15.80
C ARG A 79 -14.59 -14.83 14.30
N ASN A 80 -13.85 -15.85 13.86
CA ASN A 80 -13.70 -16.25 12.45
C ASN A 80 -13.08 -15.18 11.53
N ALA A 81 -12.32 -14.23 12.09
CA ALA A 81 -11.56 -13.28 11.27
C ALA A 81 -10.32 -13.95 10.66
N THR A 82 -10.11 -13.74 9.37
CA THR A 82 -8.84 -14.06 8.69
C THR A 82 -7.96 -12.82 8.73
N LEU A 83 -6.72 -12.96 9.22
CA LEU A 83 -5.75 -11.89 9.28
C LEU A 83 -4.54 -12.22 8.42
N THR A 84 -4.04 -11.24 7.69
CA THR A 84 -2.87 -11.37 6.82
C THR A 84 -1.79 -10.40 7.28
N HIS A 85 -0.57 -10.89 7.43
CA HIS A 85 0.61 -10.07 7.68
C HIS A 85 1.72 -10.45 6.68
N VAL A 86 2.45 -9.44 6.20
CA VAL A 86 3.52 -9.61 5.19
C VAL A 86 4.87 -9.34 5.84
N PHE A 87 5.67 -10.39 5.99
CA PHE A 87 7.05 -10.25 6.46
C PHE A 87 7.96 -9.74 5.35
N LYS A 88 8.78 -8.73 5.67
CA LYS A 88 9.86 -8.28 4.80
C LYS A 88 11.13 -9.06 5.09
N VAL A 89 11.76 -9.58 4.05
CA VAL A 89 13.03 -10.30 4.15
C VAL A 89 14.10 -9.53 3.38
N GLN A 90 15.28 -9.39 3.98
CA GLN A 90 16.44 -8.78 3.35
C GLN A 90 17.59 -9.78 3.27
N ASN A 91 18.27 -9.82 2.13
CA ASN A 91 19.58 -10.45 2.02
C ASN A 91 20.66 -9.43 2.42
N LYS A 92 21.34 -9.67 3.55
CA LYS A 92 22.50 -8.90 4.03
C LYS A 92 23.82 -9.62 3.75
N GLY A 93 23.78 -10.66 2.91
CA GLY A 93 24.93 -11.39 2.43
C GLY A 93 25.51 -10.79 1.16
N ASP A 94 26.61 -11.36 0.71
CA ASP A 94 27.33 -11.01 -0.53
C ASP A 94 27.05 -12.00 -1.68
N ALA A 95 26.32 -13.10 -1.41
CA ALA A 95 25.82 -14.03 -2.42
C ALA A 95 24.29 -13.94 -2.60
N PRO A 96 23.75 -14.33 -3.77
CA PRO A 96 22.30 -14.42 -4.01
C PRO A 96 21.55 -15.27 -2.98
N LEU A 97 20.34 -14.86 -2.61
CA LEU A 97 19.47 -15.59 -1.67
C LEU A 97 18.27 -16.18 -2.42
N LYS A 98 18.11 -17.51 -2.34
CA LYS A 98 16.93 -18.23 -2.84
C LYS A 98 16.07 -18.71 -1.68
N LEU A 99 14.80 -18.31 -1.65
CA LEU A 99 13.82 -18.79 -0.67
C LEU A 99 13.09 -20.02 -1.24
N ILE A 100 13.27 -21.18 -0.62
CA ILE A 100 12.73 -22.46 -1.13
C ILE A 100 11.45 -22.87 -0.41
N LYS A 101 11.37 -22.65 0.91
CA LYS A 101 10.23 -23.03 1.74
C LYS A 101 10.13 -22.11 2.95
N ALA A 102 8.90 -21.75 3.33
CA ALA A 102 8.58 -21.09 4.58
C ALA A 102 7.50 -21.89 5.32
N LYS A 103 7.54 -21.92 6.65
CA LYS A 103 6.54 -22.57 7.50
C LYS A 103 6.18 -21.64 8.66
N GLY A 104 4.89 -21.34 8.80
CA GLY A 104 4.34 -20.80 10.05
C GLY A 104 4.12 -21.92 11.08
N SER A 105 4.29 -21.58 12.37
CA SER A 105 3.94 -22.46 13.50
C SER A 105 2.53 -22.19 13.97
#